data_AF-A0A8T3MWZ0-F1
#
_entry.id   AF-A0A8T3MWZ0-F1
#
_cell.length_a   1.000
_cell.length_b   1.000
_cell.length_c   1.000
_cell.angle_alpha   90.00
_cell.angle_beta   90.00
_cell.angle_gamma   90.00
#
_symmetry.space_group_name_H-M   'P 1'
#
loop_
_entity.id
_entity.type
_entity.pdbx_description
1 polymer ?
#
loop_
_entity_poly.entity_id
_entity_poly.type
_entity_poly.pdbx_seq_one_letter_code
_entity_poly.pdbx_strand_id
1 'polypeptide(L)' 'MVTPEDLVIAKLESAAASGSDRQLDDVAGILAIARPLDAAYIERWARALGLEDAWRRVREN' A
#
# COMPACT_ATOMS: atom_id res chain seq x y z
N MET A 1 -17.66 -0.11 -4.18
CA MET A 1 -17.07 -1.47 -4.22
C MET A 1 -15.60 -1.27 -3.92
N VAL A 2 -15.05 -1.93 -2.89
CA VAL A 2 -13.65 -1.72 -2.46
C VAL A 2 -12.74 -2.46 -3.45
N THR A 3 -11.75 -1.76 -4.02
CA THR A 3 -10.78 -2.39 -4.94
C THR A 3 -9.56 -2.94 -4.18
N PRO A 4 -8.77 -3.85 -4.79
CA PRO A 4 -7.49 -4.25 -4.23
C PRO A 4 -6.54 -3.07 -3.97
N GLU A 5 -6.58 -2.04 -4.79
CA GLU A 5 -5.82 -0.80 -4.59
C GLU A 5 -6.29 -0.03 -3.35
N ASP A 6 -7.60 0.08 -3.13
CA ASP A 6 -8.15 0.71 -1.92
C ASP A 6 -7.71 -0.04 -0.65
N LEU A 7 -7.65 -1.38 -0.71
CA LEU A 7 -7.12 -2.21 0.38
C LEU A 7 -5.64 -1.97 0.63
N VAL A 8 -4.84 -1.80 -0.43
CA VAL A 8 -3.42 -1.43 -0.32
C VAL A 8 -3.27 -0.07 0.37
N ILE A 9 -4.05 0.94 -0.04
CA ILE A 9 -4.01 2.28 0.57
C ILE A 9 -4.38 2.22 2.06
N ALA A 10 -5.46 1.52 2.43
CA ALA A 10 -5.89 1.41 3.83
C ALA A 10 -4.83 0.73 4.72
N LYS A 11 -4.11 -0.25 4.18
CA LYS A 11 -3.00 -0.93 4.88
C LYS A 11 -1.78 -0.02 5.02
N LEU A 12 -1.44 0.76 4.00
CA LEU A 12 -0.37 1.75 4.07
C LEU A 12 -0.65 2.83 5.13
N GLU A 13 -1.89 3.32 5.21
CA GLU A 13 -2.32 4.27 6.26
C GLU A 13 -2.18 3.68 7.66
N SER A 14 -2.62 2.42 7.83
CA SER A 14 -2.52 1.72 9.11
C SER A 14 -1.06 1.49 9.52
N ALA A 15 -0.18 1.17 8.57
CA ALA A 15 1.25 0.97 8.82
C ALA A 15 1.92 2.29 9.22
N ALA A 16 1.59 3.39 8.53
CA ALA A 16 2.07 4.73 8.85
C ALA A 16 1.60 5.20 10.24
N ALA A 17 0.33 4.94 10.60
CA ALA A 17 -0.23 5.34 11.89
C ALA A 17 0.28 4.50 13.07
N SER A 18 0.54 3.20 12.85
CA SER A 18 1.01 2.29 13.90
C SER A 18 2.54 2.26 14.07
N GLY A 19 3.29 2.76 13.08
CA GLY A 19 4.76 2.68 13.05
C GLY A 19 5.30 1.25 12.95
N SER A 20 4.45 0.27 12.59
CA SER A 20 4.81 -1.14 12.57
C SER A 20 5.06 -1.63 11.15
N ASP A 21 6.32 -1.97 10.84
CA ASP A 21 6.71 -2.56 9.57
C ASP A 21 6.06 -3.94 9.32
N ARG A 22 5.51 -4.59 10.37
CA ARG A 22 4.84 -5.89 10.28
C ARG A 22 3.56 -5.85 9.42
N GLN A 23 2.97 -4.67 9.22
CA GLN A 23 1.82 -4.49 8.33
C GLN A 23 2.22 -4.35 6.86
N LEU A 24 3.51 -4.15 6.55
CA LEU A 24 4.00 -4.07 5.17
C LEU A 24 4.01 -5.45 4.50
N ASP A 25 4.20 -6.53 5.27
CA ASP A 25 4.12 -7.91 4.79
C ASP A 25 2.72 -8.26 4.25
N ASP A 26 1.66 -7.75 4.92
CA ASP A 26 0.28 -7.91 4.44
C ASP A 26 0.08 -7.23 3.08
N VAL A 27 0.65 -6.04 2.88
CA VAL A 27 0.58 -5.33 1.61
C VAL A 27 1.31 -6.10 0.53
N ALA A 28 2.51 -6.62 0.81
CA ALA A 28 3.27 -7.45 -0.13
C ALA A 28 2.48 -8.70 -0.58
N GLY A 29 1.77 -9.36 0.35
CA GLY A 29 0.89 -10.48 0.05
C GLY A 29 -0.28 -10.10 -0.89
N ILE A 30 -0.90 -8.94 -0.67
CA ILE A 30 -1.96 -8.41 -1.55
C ILE A 30 -1.39 -8.11 -2.95
N LEU A 31 -0.23 -7.46 -3.04
CA LEU A 31 0.43 -7.14 -4.31
C LEU A 31 0.82 -8.39 -5.11
N ALA A 32 1.15 -9.49 -4.44
CA ALA A 32 1.52 -10.75 -5.07
C ALA A 32 0.32 -11.47 -5.70
N ILE A 33 -0.87 -11.33 -5.12
CA ILE A 33 -2.08 -12.08 -5.53
C ILE A 33 -2.99 -11.23 -6.43
N ALA A 34 -3.11 -9.93 -6.16
CA ALA A 34 -3.95 -9.03 -6.94
C ALA A 34 -3.22 -8.62 -8.23
N ARG A 35 -3.61 -9.22 -9.36
CA ARG A 35 -3.15 -8.81 -10.69
C ARG A 35 -4.34 -8.78 -11.66
N PRO A 36 -4.49 -7.73 -12.49
CA PRO A 36 -3.64 -6.54 -12.57
C PRO A 36 -3.98 -5.51 -11.47
N LEU A 37 -2.95 -4.80 -10.98
CA LEU A 37 -3.07 -3.68 -10.04
C LEU A 37 -2.74 -2.37 -10.75
N ASP A 38 -3.50 -1.32 -10.48
CA ASP A 38 -3.19 0.03 -10.95
C ASP A 38 -2.17 0.72 -10.02
N ALA A 39 -0.88 0.58 -10.36
CA ALA A 39 0.20 1.22 -9.62
C ALA A 39 0.12 2.76 -9.67
N ALA A 40 -0.42 3.35 -10.76
CA ALA A 40 -0.54 4.80 -10.87
C ALA A 40 -1.64 5.33 -9.93
N TYR A 41 -2.72 4.57 -9.75
CA TYR A 41 -3.74 4.87 -8.74
C TYR A 41 -3.15 4.87 -7.33
N ILE A 42 -2.37 3.82 -7.00
CA ILE A 42 -1.74 3.70 -5.67
C ILE A 42 -0.74 4.84 -5.45
N GLU A 43 0.12 5.14 -6.42
CA GLU A 43 1.09 6.25 -6.31
C GLU A 43 0.41 7.61 -6.12
N ARG A 44 -0.68 7.87 -6.86
CA ARG A 44 -1.46 9.10 -6.72
C ARG A 44 -1.98 9.29 -5.30
N TRP A 45 -2.57 8.24 -4.73
CA TRP A 45 -3.16 8.31 -3.39
C TRP A 45 -2.10 8.26 -2.29
N ALA A 46 -1.05 7.47 -2.45
CA ALA A 46 0.08 7.46 -1.52
C ALA A 46 0.68 8.86 -1.40
N ARG A 47 0.82 9.60 -2.51
CA ARG A 47 1.23 11.01 -2.47
C ARG A 47 0.21 11.91 -1.79
N ALA A 48 -1.07 11.80 -2.13
CA ALA A 48 -2.11 12.64 -1.56
C ALA A 48 -2.23 12.48 -0.03
N LEU A 49 -1.89 11.30 0.49
CA LEU A 49 -2.02 10.93 1.91
C LEU A 49 -0.68 10.97 2.67
N GLY A 50 0.44 11.30 2.02
CA GLY A 50 1.77 11.32 2.65
C GLY A 50 2.34 9.94 2.98
N LEU A 51 1.90 8.89 2.26
CA LEU A 51 2.31 7.49 2.45
C LEU A 51 3.42 7.07 1.48
N GLU A 52 4.06 8.01 0.79
CA GLU A 52 5.06 7.74 -0.25
C GLU A 52 6.24 6.90 0.27
N ASP A 53 6.68 7.13 1.50
CA ASP A 53 7.76 6.37 2.12
C ASP A 53 7.34 4.94 2.47
N ALA A 54 6.11 4.74 2.95
CA ALA A 54 5.56 3.41 3.20
C ALA A 54 5.38 2.64 1.89
N TRP A 55 4.86 3.29 0.85
CA TRP A 55 4.71 2.70 -0.47
C TRP A 55 6.06 2.31 -1.09
N ARG A 56 7.08 3.17 -0.97
CA ARG A 56 8.43 2.88 -1.44
C ARG A 56 9.02 1.64 -0.77
N ARG A 57 8.92 1.53 0.55
CA ARG A 57 9.41 0.37 1.32
C ARG A 57 8.77 -0.95 0.88
N VAL A 58 7.47 -0.95 0.58
CA VAL A 58 6.77 -2.15 0.10
C VAL A 58 7.23 -2.56 -1.30
N ARG A 59 7.59 -1.61 -2.16
CA ARG A 59 8.05 -1.89 -3.53
C ARG A 59 9.51 -2.35 -3.61
N GLU A 60 10.32 -1.98 -2.63
CA GLU A 60 11.76 -2.29 -2.57
C GLU A 60 12.07 -3.60 -1.83
N ASN A 61 11.08 -4.19 -1.16
CA ASN A 61 11.12 -5.53 -0.54
C ASN A 61 10.70 -6.61 -1.54
#